data_AF-A0A7W7EYN3-F1
#
_entry.id   AF-A0A7W7EYN3-F1
#
_cell.length_a   1.000
_cell.length_b   1.000
_cell.length_c   1.000
_cell.angle_alpha   90.00
_cell.angle_beta   90.00
_cell.angle_gamma   90.00
#
_symmetry.space_group_name_H-M   'P 1'
#
loop_
_entity.id
_entity.type
_entity.pdbx_description
1 polymer ?
#
loop_
_entity_poly.entity_id
_entity_poly.type
_entity_poly.pdbx_seq_one_letter_code
_entity_poly.pdbx_strand_id
1 'polypeptide(L)' 'MTDMPVPAADLLPYIADRAELALATDLIEQLGMDAAREARVRANRSRDLGNHLHFCRWRQVERLARLLNDPSPMGTVH' A
#
# COMPACT_ATOMS: atom_id res chain seq x y z
N MET A 1 17.90 25.59 6.23
CA MET A 1 16.47 25.32 6.01
C MET A 1 16.19 24.00 6.69
N THR A 2 15.73 24.07 7.93
CA THR A 2 15.67 22.96 8.89
C THR A 2 14.84 21.81 8.34
N ASP A 3 15.43 20.63 8.29
CA ASP A 3 14.74 19.36 8.09
C ASP A 3 13.89 19.11 9.35
N MET A 4 12.67 19.63 9.35
CA MET A 4 11.71 19.39 10.41
C MET A 4 11.20 17.95 10.23
N PRO A 5 11.24 17.11 11.27
CA PRO A 5 10.66 15.77 11.17
C PRO A 5 9.17 15.93 10.86
N VAL A 6 8.75 15.45 9.68
CA VAL A 6 7.33 15.31 9.35
C VAL A 6 6.71 14.50 10.49
N PRO A 7 5.68 15.02 11.19
CA PRO A 7 5.09 14.28 12.29
C PRO A 7 4.61 12.93 11.76
N ALA A 8 4.97 11.83 12.42
CA ALA A 8 4.68 10.47 11.96
C ALA A 8 3.19 10.22 11.66
N ALA A 9 2.29 11.04 12.22
CA ALA A 9 0.86 11.04 11.96
C ALA A 9 0.48 11.42 10.52
N ASP A 10 1.26 12.27 9.83
CA ASP A 10 1.01 12.66 8.43
C ASP A 10 1.45 11.57 7.42
N LEU A 11 2.03 10.47 7.91
CA LEU A 11 2.51 9.34 7.12
C LEU A 11 1.68 8.06 7.30
N LEU A 12 0.65 8.07 8.16
CA LEU A 12 -0.22 6.90 8.33
C LEU A 12 -1.14 6.76 7.10
N PRO A 13 -1.14 5.60 6.43
CA PRO A 13 -1.98 5.43 5.24
C PRO A 13 -3.45 5.47 5.63
N TYR A 14 -4.19 6.40 5.03
CA TYR A 14 -5.65 6.39 5.10
C TYR A 14 -6.18 5.15 4.36
N ILE A 15 -6.93 4.29 5.05
CA ILE A 15 -7.62 3.15 4.46
C ILE A 15 -9.03 3.58 4.10
N ALA A 16 -9.29 3.74 2.80
CA ALA A 16 -10.59 4.18 2.30
C ALA A 16 -11.62 3.04 2.29
N ASP A 17 -11.18 1.79 2.05
CA ASP A 17 -12.05 0.62 1.93
C ASP A 17 -11.37 -0.65 2.51
N ARG A 18 -12.12 -1.41 3.30
CA ARG A 18 -11.70 -2.72 3.83
C ARG A 18 -11.32 -3.72 2.73
N ALA A 19 -11.88 -3.59 1.53
CA ALA A 19 -11.59 -4.47 0.41
C ALA A 19 -10.14 -4.29 -0.10
N GLU A 20 -9.54 -3.12 0.07
CA GLU A 20 -8.14 -2.88 -0.29
C GLU A 20 -7.19 -3.53 0.71
N LEU A 21 -7.55 -3.50 2.00
CA LEU A 21 -6.83 -4.19 3.05
C LEU A 21 -6.85 -5.70 2.82
N ALA A 22 -8.02 -6.28 2.54
CA ALA A 22 -8.15 -7.71 2.25
C ALA A 22 -7.26 -8.12 1.06
N LEU A 23 -7.29 -7.36 -0.04
CA LEU A 23 -6.42 -7.63 -1.20
C LEU A 23 -4.93 -7.53 -0.89
N ALA A 24 -4.53 -6.59 -0.04
CA ALA A 24 -3.13 -6.48 0.39
C ALA A 24 -2.70 -7.69 1.22
N THR A 25 -3.54 -8.12 2.17
CA THR A 25 -3.30 -9.32 2.98
C THR A 25 -3.21 -10.58 2.11
N ASP A 26 -4.15 -10.77 1.18
CA ASP A 26 -4.15 -11.91 0.27
C ASP A 26 -2.86 -11.97 -0.57
N LEU A 27 -2.38 -10.81 -1.04
CA LEU A 27 -1.11 -10.74 -1.78
C LEU A 27 0.10 -11.05 -0.90
N ILE A 28 0.12 -10.60 0.36
CA ILE A 28 1.19 -10.91 1.31
C ILE A 28 1.22 -12.40 1.61
N GLU A 29 0.07 -13.02 1.87
CA GLU A 29 -0.01 -14.46 2.12
C GLU A 29 0.51 -15.29 0.94
N GLN A 30 0.23 -14.85 -0.29
CA GLN A 30 0.63 -15.59 -1.49
C GLN A 30 2.07 -15.30 -1.94
N LEU A 31 2.57 -14.09 -1.76
CA LEU A 31 3.80 -13.60 -2.40
C LEU A 31 4.85 -13.04 -1.42
N GLY A 32 4.53 -12.92 -0.15
CA GLY A 32 5.42 -12.34 0.87
C GLY A 32 5.98 -10.99 0.42
N MET A 33 7.31 -10.84 0.48
CA MET A 33 8.04 -9.59 0.17
C MET A 33 7.77 -9.03 -1.23
N ASP A 34 7.28 -9.83 -2.16
CA ASP A 34 6.96 -9.39 -3.52
C ASP A 34 5.54 -8.82 -3.67
N ALA A 35 4.68 -8.91 -2.65
CA ALA A 35 3.30 -8.44 -2.70
C ALA A 35 3.15 -6.98 -3.17
N ALA A 36 3.93 -6.06 -2.60
CA ALA A 36 3.90 -4.65 -3.00
C ALA A 36 4.37 -4.45 -4.46
N ARG A 37 5.31 -5.27 -4.92
CA ARG A 37 5.80 -5.24 -6.31
C ARG A 37 4.72 -5.71 -7.26
N GLU A 38 4.03 -6.80 -6.95
CA GLU A 38 2.92 -7.32 -7.74
C GLU A 38 1.77 -6.30 -7.83
N ALA A 39 1.39 -5.68 -6.71
CA ALA A 39 0.39 -4.61 -6.70
C ALA A 39 0.77 -3.46 -7.64
N ARG A 40 2.05 -3.04 -7.64
CA ARG A 40 2.56 -2.01 -8.56
C ARG A 40 2.47 -2.45 -10.03
N VAL A 41 2.76 -3.71 -10.34
CA VAL A 41 2.63 -4.25 -11.70
C VAL A 41 1.17 -4.18 -12.16
N ARG A 42 0.22 -4.56 -11.31
CA ARG A 42 -1.22 -4.44 -11.60
C ARG A 42 -1.69 -3.00 -11.74
N ALA A 43 -1.13 -2.07 -10.95
CA ALA A 43 -1.38 -0.65 -11.09
C ALA A 43 -0.93 -0.16 -12.48
N ASN A 44 0.32 -0.43 -12.85
CA ASN A 44 0.87 -0.04 -14.15
C ASN A 44 0.02 -0.60 -15.30
N ARG A 45 -0.32 -1.89 -15.24
CA ARG A 45 -1.21 -2.51 -16.24
C ARG A 45 -2.57 -1.83 -16.31
N SER A 46 -3.15 -1.44 -15.18
CA SER A 46 -4.44 -0.72 -15.15
C SER A 46 -4.31 0.66 -15.81
N ARG A 47 -3.21 1.38 -15.56
CA ARG A 47 -2.91 2.66 -16.22
C ARG A 47 -2.74 2.48 -17.74
N ASP A 48 -2.02 1.45 -18.16
CA ASP A 48 -1.76 1.19 -19.57
C ASP A 48 -3.06 0.85 -20.34
N LEU A 49 -4.07 0.33 -19.64
CA LEU A 49 -5.43 0.10 -20.15
C LEU A 49 -6.37 1.32 -19.98
N GLY A 50 -5.89 2.45 -19.47
CA GLY A 50 -6.69 3.66 -19.20
C GLY A 50 -7.65 3.55 -18.01
N ASN A 51 -7.55 2.48 -17.21
CA ASN A 51 -8.41 2.25 -16.06
C ASN A 51 -7.85 2.95 -14.81
N HIS A 52 -8.10 4.25 -14.71
CA HIS A 52 -7.58 5.08 -13.63
C HIS A 52 -8.13 4.71 -12.23
N LEU A 53 -9.36 4.21 -12.15
CA LEU A 53 -9.94 3.74 -10.88
C LEU A 53 -9.17 2.53 -10.33
N HIS A 54 -8.92 1.53 -11.17
CA HIS A 54 -8.14 0.36 -10.76
C HIS A 54 -6.67 0.71 -10.53
N PHE A 55 -6.12 1.66 -11.29
CA PHE A 55 -4.79 2.19 -10.99
C PHE A 55 -4.72 2.75 -9.57
N CYS A 56 -5.61 3.66 -9.18
CA CYS A 56 -5.63 4.24 -7.83
C CYS A 56 -5.78 3.17 -6.75
N ARG A 57 -6.71 2.22 -6.95
CA ARG A 57 -6.91 1.09 -6.05
C ARG A 57 -5.64 0.25 -5.87
N TRP A 58 -4.97 -0.13 -6.96
CA TRP A 58 -3.72 -0.90 -6.87
C TRP A 58 -2.57 -0.11 -6.25
N ARG A 59 -2.52 1.21 -6.40
CA ARG A 59 -1.54 2.07 -5.71
C ARG A 59 -1.78 2.12 -4.20
N GLN A 60 -3.04 2.08 -3.78
CA GLN A 60 -3.41 1.98 -2.38
C GLN A 60 -3.03 0.60 -1.81
N VAL A 61 -3.34 -0.48 -2.53
CA VAL A 61 -2.92 -1.85 -2.17
C VAL A 61 -1.40 -1.98 -2.09
N GLU A 62 -0.63 -1.38 -3.01
CA GLU A 62 0.84 -1.37 -2.94
C GLU A 62 1.37 -0.75 -1.64
N ARG A 63 0.81 0.41 -1.24
CA ARG A 63 1.22 1.09 0.00
C ARG A 63 0.90 0.23 1.23
N LEU A 64 -0.30 -0.34 1.27
CA LEU A 64 -0.71 -1.22 2.37
C LEU A 64 0.16 -2.47 2.43
N ALA A 65 0.40 -3.12 1.30
CA ALA A 65 1.25 -4.31 1.25
C ALA A 65 2.69 -4.01 1.71
N ARG A 66 3.23 -2.83 1.37
CA ARG A 66 4.55 -2.40 1.86
C ARG A 66 4.55 -2.18 3.37
N LEU A 67 3.53 -1.53 3.92
CA LEU A 67 3.44 -1.25 5.36
C LEU A 67 3.25 -2.54 6.18
N LEU A 68 2.30 -3.39 5.78
CA LEU A 68 1.90 -4.57 6.55
C LEU A 68 2.93 -5.69 6.51
N ASN A 69 3.76 -5.72 5.47
CA ASN A 69 4.80 -6.72 5.29
C ASN A 69 6.19 -6.20 5.68
N ASP A 70 6.26 -5.01 6.30
CA ASP A 70 7.50 -4.52 6.90
C ASP A 70 7.80 -5.33 8.18
N PRO A 71 9.00 -5.90 8.33
CA PRO A 71 9.36 -6.66 9.54
C PRO A 71 9.44 -5.78 10.80
N SER A 72 9.51 -4.47 10.67
CA SER A 72 9.50 -3.53 11.78
C SER A 72 8.08 -2.96 11.96
N PRO A 73 7.39 -3.26 13.08
CA PRO A 73 6.07 -2.69 13.33
C PRO A 73 6.18 -1.17 13.45
N MET A 74 5.52 -0.46 12.54
CA MET A 74 5.43 1.01 12.56
C MET A 74 4.15 1.45 13.31
N GLY A 75 4.31 2.29 14.33
CA GLY A 75 3.20 2.90 15.07
C GLY A 75 2.67 2.08 16.25
N THR A 76 1.49 2.44 16.73
CA THR A 76 0.78 1.79 17.86
C THR A 76 -0.58 1.29 17.40
N VAL A 77 -0.94 0.06 17.77
CA VAL A 77 -2.29 -0.49 17.55
C VAL A 77 -3.22 0.10 18.61
N HIS A 78 -4.29 0.76 18.19
CA HIS A 78 -5.33 1.33 19.05
C HIS A 78 -6.62 0.50 18.97
#